data_AF-A0A2W4RMS6-F1
#
_entry.id   AF-A0A2W4RMS6-F1
#
_cell.length_a   1.000
_cell.length_b   1.000
_cell.length_c   1.000
_cell.angle_alpha   90.00
_cell.angle_beta   90.00
_cell.angle_gamma   90.00
#
_symmetry.space_group_name_H-M   'P 1'
#
loop_
_entity.id
_entity.type
_entity.pdbx_description
1 polymer ?
#
loop_
_entity_poly.entity_id
_entity_poly.type
_entity_poly.pdbx_seq_one_letter_code
_entity_poly.pdbx_strand_id
1 'polypeptide(L)' 'MTQDELKKKVAEAALQYVKGLSVLGVGTGSTVNHLIGMLADFKSQIDGA' A
#
# COMPACT_ATOMS: atom_id res chain seq x y z
N MET A 1 7.56 -6.32 -18.81
CA MET A 1 7.00 -5.72 -17.59
C MET A 1 6.49 -4.33 -17.93
N THR A 2 5.21 -4.06 -17.67
CA THR A 2 4.64 -2.73 -17.86
C THR A 2 4.93 -1.84 -16.66
N GLN A 3 4.80 -0.52 -16.84
CA GLN A 3 4.94 0.43 -15.73
C GLN A 3 3.91 0.17 -14.63
N ASP A 4 2.70 -0.27 -14.97
CA ASP A 4 1.66 -0.60 -13.99
C ASP A 4 2.00 -1.87 -13.19
N GLU A 5 2.53 -2.89 -13.86
CA GLU A 5 3.03 -4.10 -13.20
C GLU A 5 4.18 -3.80 -12.22
N LEU A 6 5.08 -2.87 -12.60
CA LEU A 6 6.15 -2.42 -11.71
C LEU A 6 5.59 -1.70 -10.48
N LYS A 7 4.59 -0.83 -10.65
CA LYS A 7 3.93 -0.13 -9.54
C LYS A 7 3.26 -1.10 -8.56
N LYS A 8 2.58 -2.12 -9.08
CA LYS A 8 1.98 -3.19 -8.26
C LYS A 8 3.03 -3.95 -7.45
N LYS A 9 4.14 -4.35 -8.08
CA LYS A 9 5.23 -5.05 -7.37
C LYS A 9 5.86 -4.20 -6.26
N VAL A 10 6.02 -2.89 -6.49
CA VAL A 10 6.50 -1.96 -5.46
C VAL A 10 5.52 -1.86 -4.29
N ALA A 11 4.22 -1.74 -4.59
CA ALA A 11 3.17 -1.71 -3.57
C ALA A 11 3.15 -2.99 -2.72
N GLU A 12 3.23 -4.16 -3.37
CA GLU A 12 3.27 -5.47 -2.70
C GLU A 12 4.51 -5.60 -1.81
N ALA A 13 5.68 -5.19 -2.30
CA ALA A 13 6.90 -5.17 -1.50
C ALA A 13 6.82 -4.20 -0.31
N ALA A 14 6.06 -3.10 -0.40
CA ALA A 14 5.89 -2.16 0.70
C ALA A 14 5.00 -2.71 1.83
N LEU A 15 4.07 -3.62 1.54
CA LEU A 15 3.16 -4.21 2.53
C LEU A 15 3.89 -4.86 3.71
N GLN A 16 5.07 -5.46 3.48
CA GLN A 16 5.85 -6.10 4.53
C GLN A 16 6.35 -5.11 5.60
N TYR A 17 6.49 -3.83 5.25
CA TYR A 17 7.02 -2.79 6.13
C TYR A 17 5.94 -2.05 6.91
N VAL A 18 4.67 -2.18 6.50
CA VAL A 18 3.54 -1.46 7.11
C VAL A 18 2.68 -2.34 8.02
N LYS A 19 2.89 -3.66 7.99
CA LYS A 19 2.22 -4.58 8.92
C LYS A 19 2.55 -4.25 10.37
N GLY A 20 1.52 -4.07 11.19
CA GLY A 20 1.64 -3.77 12.62
C GLY A 20 1.80 -2.28 12.94
N LEU A 21 1.78 -1.39 11.93
CA LEU A 21 1.68 0.04 12.18
C LEU A 21 0.22 0.41 12.47
N SER A 22 0.00 1.09 13.60
CA SER A 22 -1.32 1.62 13.92
C SER A 22 -1.67 2.85 13.09
N VAL A 23 -0.71 3.65 12.64
CA VAL A 23 -0.95 4.83 11.80
C VAL A 23 0.00 4.80 10.61
N LEU A 24 -0.53 4.98 9.40
CA LEU A 24 0.23 4.96 8.16
C LEU A 24 0.07 6.28 7.39
N GLY A 25 1.17 7.03 7.24
CA GLY A 25 1.21 8.18 6.35
C GLY A 25 1.34 7.75 4.89
N VAL A 26 0.45 8.25 4.03
CA VAL A 26 0.45 7.94 2.59
C VAL A 26 0.79 9.17 1.75
N GLY A 27 1.57 8.96 0.68
CA GLY A 27 1.79 9.98 -0.35
C GLY A 27 0.63 10.05 -1.34
N THR A 28 0.85 10.71 -2.49
CA THR A 28 -0.13 10.76 -3.59
C THR A 28 0.44 10.16 -4.88
N GLY A 29 -0.44 9.69 -5.77
CA GLY A 29 -0.10 9.22 -7.12
C GLY A 29 -0.43 7.76 -7.39
N SER A 30 -0.36 7.38 -8.67
CA SER A 30 -0.83 6.07 -9.15
C SER A 30 -0.16 4.85 -8.50
N THR A 31 1.07 4.96 -8.02
CA THR A 31 1.74 3.87 -7.27
C THR A 31 1.14 3.71 -5.88
N VAL A 32 0.81 4.82 -5.21
CA VAL A 32 0.18 4.79 -3.88
C VAL A 32 -1.24 4.25 -3.96
N ASN A 33 -1.97 4.51 -5.06
CA ASN A 33 -3.30 3.92 -5.26
C ASN A 33 -3.27 2.39 -5.26
N HIS A 34 -2.24 1.78 -5.87
CA HIS A 34 -2.07 0.33 -5.82
C HIS A 34 -1.79 -0.16 -4.39
N LEU A 35 -0.99 0.57 -3.62
CA LEU A 35 -0.72 0.26 -2.21
C LEU A 35 -2.00 0.36 -1.36
N ILE A 36 -2.78 1.44 -1.49
CA ILE A 36 -4.05 1.62 -0.76
C ILE A 36 -5.03 0.49 -1.13
N GLY A 37 -5.11 0.12 -2.40
CA GLY A 37 -5.95 -1.00 -2.83
C GLY A 37 -5.57 -2.32 -2.16
N MET A 38 -4.28 -2.59 -1.96
CA MET A 38 -3.80 -3.79 -1.27
C MET A 38 -3.92 -3.71 0.26
N LEU A 39 -4.00 -2.51 0.83
CA LEU A 39 -4.24 -2.30 2.26
C LEU A 39 -5.70 -2.52 2.65
N ALA A 40 -6.64 -2.53 1.70
CA ALA A 40 -8.05 -2.79 1.96
C ALA A 40 -8.28 -4.09 2.73
N ASP A 41 -7.46 -5.12 2.50
CA ASP A 41 -7.52 -6.41 3.19
C ASP A 41 -7.08 -6.35 4.67
N PHE A 42 -6.32 -5.30 5.06
CA PHE A 42 -5.75 -5.12 6.40
C PHE A 42 -6.17 -3.80 7.06
N LYS A 43 -7.11 -3.08 6.47
CA LYS A 43 -7.60 -1.76 6.90
C LYS A 43 -8.04 -1.72 8.37
N SER A 44 -8.55 -2.84 8.89
CA SER A 44 -8.99 -2.94 10.29
C SER A 44 -7.85 -2.87 11.30
N GLN A 45 -6.60 -2.98 10.86
CA GLN A 45 -5.40 -2.95 11.70
C GLN A 45 -4.67 -1.61 11.63
N ILE A 46 -5.12 -0.68 10.79
CA ILE A 46 -4.48 0.61 10.53
C ILE A 46 -5.50 1.73 10.78
N ASP A 47 -5.30 2.53 11.83
CA ASP A 47 -6.03 3.77 12.04
C ASP A 47 -5.69 4.76 10.93
N GLY A 48 -6.68 5.03 10.08
CA GLY A 48 -6.59 5.95 8.94
C GLY A 48 -6.71 5.30 7.55
N ALA A 49 -6.91 3.97 7.45
CA ALA A 49 -7.14 3.23 6.20
C ALA A 49 -8.62 3.05 5.82
#